data_AF-D3EQ31-F1
#
_entry.id   AF-D3EQ31-F1
#
_cell.length_a   1.000
_cell.length_b   1.000
_cell.length_c   1.000
_cell.angle_alpha   90.00
_cell.angle_beta   90.00
_cell.angle_gamma   90.00
#
_symmetry.space_group_name_H-M   'P 1'
#
loop_
_entity.id
_entity.type
_entity.pdbx_description
1 polymer ?
#
loop_
_entity_poly.entity_id
_entity_poly.type
_entity_poly.pdbx_seq_one_letter_code
_entity_poly.pdbx_strand_id
1 'polypeptide(L)'
;MGGQTTSRIWKESLEKKLLFSIPIIKIDESNSTLEARNRYWQMYPPKSISRLIPESLRIPTRSIDDIVAILLVERFFQINKK
;
A
#
# COMPACT_ATOMS: atom_id res chain seq x y z
N MET A 1 -6.27 -3.47 -6.89
CA MET A 1 -6.79 -4.83 -7.15
C MET A 1 -5.59 -5.76 -7.17
N GLY A 2 -5.47 -6.61 -6.16
CA GLY A 2 -4.31 -7.51 -6.03
C GLY A 2 -4.18 -8.50 -7.20
N GLY A 3 -2.96 -8.97 -7.42
CA GLY A 3 -2.56 -9.71 -8.63
C GLY A 3 -2.94 -11.20 -8.70
N GLN A 4 -3.76 -11.72 -7.79
CA GLN A 4 -4.09 -13.15 -7.76
C GLN A 4 -5.24 -13.52 -8.72
N THR A 5 -5.42 -14.83 -8.93
CA THR A 5 -6.35 -15.50 -9.85
C THR A 5 -7.83 -15.10 -9.67
N THR A 6 -8.23 -14.63 -8.49
CA THR A 6 -9.59 -14.13 -8.22
C THR A 6 -9.85 -12.72 -8.72
N SER A 7 -8.82 -11.92 -9.04
CA SER A 7 -9.01 -10.52 -9.46
C SER A 7 -9.82 -10.39 -10.75
N ARG A 8 -9.73 -11.37 -11.67
CA ARG A 8 -10.48 -11.39 -12.93
C ARG A 8 -11.98 -11.63 -12.71
N ILE A 9 -12.31 -12.56 -11.81
CA ILE A 9 -13.69 -12.91 -11.44
C ILE A 9 -14.39 -11.72 -10.78
N TRP A 10 -13.69 -11.05 -9.87
CA TRP A 10 -14.21 -9.85 -9.22
C TRP A 10 -14.42 -8.71 -10.22
N LYS A 11 -13.49 -8.51 -11.17
CA LYS A 11 -13.64 -7.49 -12.22
C LYS A 11 -14.88 -7.73 -13.08
N GLU A 12 -15.06 -8.95 -13.61
CA GLU A 12 -16.24 -9.30 -14.42
C GLU A 12 -17.56 -9.17 -13.62
N SER A 13 -17.56 -9.55 -12.34
CA SER A 13 -18.73 -9.42 -11.48
C SER A 13 -19.08 -7.96 -11.16
N LEU A 14 -18.06 -7.12 -10.92
CA LEU A 14 -18.22 -5.68 -10.70
C LEU A 14 -18.69 -4.96 -11.96
N GLU A 15 -18.11 -5.24 -13.13
CA GLU A 15 -18.53 -4.63 -14.40
C GLU A 15 -19.97 -4.98 -14.77
N LYS A 16 -20.47 -6.18 -14.43
CA LYS A 16 -21.86 -6.57 -14.65
C LYS A 16 -22.86 -5.97 -13.65
N LYS A 17 -22.44 -5.70 -12.42
CA LYS A 17 -23.33 -5.17 -11.35
C LYS A 17 -23.30 -3.66 -11.22
N LEU A 18 -22.24 -2.99 -11.65
CA LEU A 18 -22.13 -1.54 -11.59
C LEU A 18 -22.91 -0.92 -12.76
N LEU A 19 -23.99 -0.21 -12.43
CA LEU A 19 -24.78 0.60 -13.36
C LEU A 19 -24.02 1.83 -13.89
N PHE A 20 -22.85 2.15 -13.33
CA PHE A 20 -22.02 3.29 -13.70
C PHE A 20 -20.57 2.85 -13.93
N SER A 21 -19.91 3.45 -14.92
CA SER A 21 -18.52 3.18 -15.25
C SER A 21 -17.60 3.83 -14.22
N ILE A 22 -17.28 3.10 -13.14
CA ILE A 22 -16.27 3.53 -12.17
C ILE A 22 -14.90 3.09 -12.72
N PRO A 23 -13.92 3.99 -12.85
CA PRO A 23 -12.58 3.61 -13.29
C PRO A 23 -11.91 2.71 -12.24
N ILE A 24 -11.79 1.42 -12.54
CA ILE A 24 -11.07 0.45 -11.70
C ILE A 24 -9.61 0.42 -12.14
N ILE A 25 -8.74 1.09 -11.38
CA ILE A 25 -7.30 1.11 -11.66
C ILE A 25 -6.61 0.00 -10.87
N LYS A 26 -5.83 -0.81 -11.57
CA LYS A 26 -4.97 -1.81 -10.94
C LYS A 26 -3.66 -1.13 -10.55
N ILE A 27 -3.48 -0.94 -9.24
CA ILE A 27 -2.22 -0.48 -8.65
C ILE A 27 -1.44 -1.72 -8.25
N ASP A 28 -0.15 -1.74 -8.59
CA ASP A 28 0.75 -2.79 -8.17
C ASP A 28 1.02 -2.68 -6.67
N GLU A 29 0.75 -3.75 -5.92
CA GLU A 29 0.95 -3.82 -4.47
C GLU A 29 2.35 -4.33 -4.09
N SER A 30 3.19 -4.65 -5.08
CA SER A 30 4.51 -5.23 -4.84
C SER A 30 5.38 -4.26 -4.04
N ASN A 31 6.11 -4.80 -3.07
CA ASN A 31 7.00 -4.08 -2.15
C ASN A 31 6.33 -3.00 -1.27
N SER A 32 5.00 -2.89 -1.28
CA SER A 32 4.27 -1.89 -0.46
C SER A 32 4.57 -2.02 1.03
N THR A 33 4.73 -3.25 1.54
CA THR A 33 5.09 -3.52 2.94
C THR A 33 6.50 -3.03 3.30
N LEU A 34 7.47 -3.20 2.39
CA LEU A 34 8.84 -2.76 2.61
C LEU A 34 8.94 -1.22 2.58
N GLU A 35 8.26 -0.61 1.61
CA GLU A 35 8.19 0.84 1.48
C GLU A 35 7.47 1.48 2.66
N ALA A 36 6.35 0.88 3.11
CA ALA A 36 5.62 1.31 4.28
C ALA A 36 6.46 1.18 5.57
N ARG A 37 7.31 0.15 5.68
CA ARG A 37 8.21 -0.01 6.82
C ARG A 37 9.26 1.10 6.89
N ASN A 38 9.89 1.45 5.77
CA ASN A 38 10.83 2.59 5.74
C ASN A 38 10.11 3.89 6.09
N ARG A 39 8.91 4.09 5.54
CA ARG A 39 8.10 5.28 5.79
C ARG A 39 7.63 5.39 7.24
N TYR A 40 7.35 4.26 7.90
CA TYR A 40 7.05 4.20 9.32
C TYR A 40 8.17 4.82 10.16
N TRP A 41 9.43 4.49 9.89
CA TRP A 41 10.56 5.04 10.64
C TRP A 41 10.86 6.50 10.32
N GLN A 42 10.49 6.98 9.13
CA GLN A 42 10.53 8.42 8.81
C GLN A 42 9.49 9.23 9.59
N MET A 43 8.27 8.71 9.73
CA MET A 43 7.20 9.37 10.48
C MET A 43 7.36 9.22 11.99
N TYR A 44 7.82 8.06 12.45
CA TYR A 44 7.96 7.69 13.85
C TYR A 44 9.41 7.28 14.14
N PRO A 45 10.34 8.24 14.23
CA PRO A 45 11.73 7.93 14.46
C PRO A 45 11.92 7.20 15.80
N PRO A 46 12.79 6.17 15.86
CA PRO A 46 12.99 5.39 17.06
C PRO A 46 13.66 6.22 18.15
N LYS A 47 13.16 6.11 19.38
CA LYS A 47 13.68 6.83 20.55
C LYS A 47 14.72 5.98 21.30
N SER A 48 15.70 6.66 21.89
CA SER A 48 16.70 6.10 22.80
C SER A 48 17.43 4.86 22.23
N ILE A 49 17.29 3.70 22.85
CA ILE A 49 18.06 2.48 22.55
C ILE A 49 17.73 1.89 21.18
N SER A 50 16.48 2.07 20.71
CA SER A 50 16.06 1.59 19.39
C SER A 50 16.77 2.29 18.23
N ARG A 51 17.44 3.43 18.47
CA ARG A 51 18.25 4.13 17.47
C ARG A 51 19.55 3.38 17.11
N LEU A 52 20.08 2.59 18.03
CA LEU A 52 21.31 1.81 17.82
C LEU A 52 21.07 0.56 16.95
N ILE A 53 19.82 0.11 16.85
CA ILE A 53 19.44 -1.03 16.02
C ILE A 53 19.36 -0.54 14.55
N PRO A 54 19.94 -1.25 13.57
CA PRO A 54 19.79 -0.89 12.15
C PRO A 54 18.33 -1.07 11.69
N GLU A 55 17.89 -0.21 10.77
CA GLU A 55 16.48 -0.09 10.36
C GLU A 55 15.86 -1.41 9.87
N SER A 56 16.65 -2.23 9.16
CA SER A 56 16.25 -3.56 8.68
C SER A 56 15.88 -4.55 9.79
N LEU A 57 16.42 -4.39 11.00
CA LEU A 57 16.15 -5.24 12.16
C LEU A 57 15.07 -4.66 13.08
N ARG A 58 14.63 -3.42 12.86
CA ARG A 58 13.61 -2.79 13.72
C ARG A 58 12.21 -3.25 13.33
N ILE A 59 11.50 -3.86 14.26
CA ILE A 59 10.12 -4.30 14.06
C ILE A 59 9.18 -3.11 14.36
N PRO A 60 8.27 -2.75 13.44
CA PRO A 60 7.26 -1.73 13.73
C PRO A 60 6.41 -2.14 14.93
N THR A 61 6.22 -1.23 15.89
CA THR A 61 5.41 -1.49 17.09
C THR A 61 3.91 -1.40 16.83
N ARG A 62 3.51 -0.84 15.69
CA ARG A 62 2.12 -0.67 15.23
C ARG A 62 1.98 -1.30 13.84
N SER A 63 0.76 -1.71 13.47
CA SER A 63 0.47 -2.10 12.10
C SER A 63 0.82 -0.99 11.10
N ILE A 64 1.44 -1.38 10.00
CA ILE A 64 1.82 -0.50 8.90
C ILE A 64 0.75 -0.43 7.80
N ASP A 65 -0.40 -1.11 7.98
CA ASP A 65 -1.50 -1.14 7.00
C ASP A 65 -2.00 0.27 6.65
N ASP A 66 -2.07 1.17 7.64
CA ASP A 66 -2.47 2.56 7.43
C ASP A 66 -1.49 3.31 6.50
N ILE A 67 -0.20 3.01 6.61
CA ILE A 67 0.85 3.61 5.79
C ILE A 67 0.82 3.02 4.38
N VAL A 68 0.52 1.72 4.26
CA VAL A 68 0.29 1.06 2.96
C VAL A 68 -0.89 1.73 2.24
N ALA A 69 -1.99 2.00 2.93
CA ALA A 69 -3.14 2.68 2.35
C ALA A 69 -2.77 4.07 1.81
N ILE A 70 -2.00 4.86 2.57
CA ILE A 70 -1.49 6.17 2.12
C ILE A 70 -0.61 6.02 0.88
N LEU A 71 0.32 5.06 0.88
CA LEU A 71 1.20 4.75 -0.26
C LEU A 71 0.40 4.42 -1.53
N LEU A 72 -0.64 3.61 -1.41
CA LEU A 72 -1.49 3.21 -2.55
C LEU A 72 -2.24 4.42 -3.12
N VAL A 73 -2.76 5.30 -2.27
CA VAL A 73 -3.43 6.53 -2.69
C VAL A 73 -2.46 7.47 -3.40
N GLU A 74 -1.23 7.63 -2.89
CA GLU A 74 -0.21 8.45 -3.54
C GLU A 74 0.21 7.89 -4.90
N ARG A 75 0.39 6.55 -5.00
CA ARG A 75 0.66 5.88 -6.29
C ARG A 75 -0.49 6.12 -7.27
N PHE A 76 -1.74 6.06 -6.82
CA PHE A 76 -2.90 6.39 -7.64
C PHE A 76 -2.85 7.82 -8.17
N PHE A 77 -2.55 8.80 -7.31
CA PHE A 77 -2.43 10.19 -7.74
C PHE A 77 -1.26 10.44 -8.69
N GLN A 78 -0.13 9.75 -8.52
CA GLN A 78 1.00 9.84 -9.44
C GLN A 78 0.65 9.31 -10.84
N ILE A 79 -0.11 8.22 -10.93
CA ILE A 79 -0.56 7.68 -12.22
C ILE A 79 -1.52 8.64 -12.93
N ASN A 80 -2.44 9.28 -12.21
CA ASN A 80 -3.45 10.19 -12.79
C ASN A 80 -2.93 11.62 -13.05
N LYS A 81 -1.70 11.95 -12.62
CA LYS A 81 -1.07 13.25 -12.91
C LYS A 81 -0.36 13.30 -14.27
N LYS A 82 -0.38 12.20 -15.01
CA LYS A 82 0.28 12.04 -16.31
C LYS A 82 -0.73 12.18 -17.44
#